data_AF-A0A2V5RZL2-F1
#
_entry.id   AF-A0A2V5RZL2-F1
#
_cell.length_a   1.000
_cell.length_b   1.000
_cell.length_c   1.000
_cell.angle_alpha   90.00
_cell.angle_beta   90.00
_cell.angle_gamma   90.00
#
_symmetry.space_group_name_H-M   'P 1'
#
loop_
_entity.id
_entity.type
_entity.pdbx_description
1 polymer ?
#
loop_
_entity_poly.entity_id
_entity_poly.type
_entity_poly.pdbx_seq_one_letter_code
_entity_poly.pdbx_strand_id
1 'polypeptide(L)'
;MKQYSSAFLILLIGASSALANLGGSDDKIEDSYGNLIERHLLDDGTVSILYHKDRYLYFVIFAEGLSVLERYSHVKGTDLSEKEIARFLKANAGGATWMSDSKAKERRFERSDHKAEATYTNITGRPTLTVRDLHTKGASKN
;
A
#
# COMPACT_ATOMS: atom_id res chain seq x y z
N MET A 1 -21.40 -25.29 46.11
CA MET A 1 -20.86 -23.92 45.95
C MET A 1 -19.73 -23.95 44.94
N LYS A 2 -19.84 -23.07 43.92
CA LYS A 2 -18.83 -22.58 42.97
C LYS A 2 -18.14 -23.59 42.03
N GLN A 3 -18.73 -23.67 40.83
CA GLN A 3 -18.12 -24.12 39.57
C GLN A 3 -16.93 -23.20 39.22
N TYR A 4 -15.79 -23.78 38.85
CA TYR A 4 -14.71 -23.05 38.20
C TYR A 4 -14.83 -23.26 36.69
N SER A 5 -15.44 -22.29 36.03
CA SER A 5 -15.46 -22.21 34.57
C SER A 5 -14.09 -21.71 34.10
N SER A 6 -13.26 -22.62 33.58
CA SER A 6 -12.03 -22.24 32.89
C SER A 6 -12.38 -21.52 31.59
N ALA A 7 -12.36 -20.19 31.61
CA ALA A 7 -12.50 -19.36 30.43
C ALA A 7 -11.22 -19.45 29.58
N PHE A 8 -11.30 -20.09 28.41
CA PHE A 8 -10.29 -19.96 27.37
C PHE A 8 -10.39 -18.55 26.76
N LEU A 9 -9.40 -17.70 27.04
CA LEU A 9 -9.23 -16.42 26.38
C LEU A 9 -8.76 -16.69 24.94
N ILE A 10 -9.68 -16.63 23.98
CA ILE A 10 -9.34 -16.65 22.56
C ILE A 10 -8.72 -15.30 22.22
N LEU A 11 -7.40 -15.27 22.07
CA LEU A 11 -6.69 -14.13 21.51
C LEU A 11 -6.97 -14.08 20.00
N LEU A 12 -8.03 -13.38 19.60
CA LEU A 12 -8.24 -12.97 18.21
C LEU A 12 -7.11 -12.01 17.84
N ILE A 13 -6.05 -12.53 17.22
CA ILE A 13 -5.04 -11.71 16.57
C ILE A 13 -5.78 -10.92 15.49
N GLY A 14 -5.97 -9.63 15.76
CA GLY A 14 -6.71 -8.73 14.91
C GLY A 14 -6.22 -8.84 13.48
N ALA A 15 -7.14 -9.03 12.55
CA ALA A 15 -6.90 -8.71 11.17
C ALA A 15 -6.59 -7.20 11.14
N SER A 16 -5.31 -6.84 11.25
CA SER A 16 -4.86 -5.48 10.97
C SER A 16 -5.16 -5.26 9.49
N SER A 17 -6.36 -4.73 9.24
CA SER A 17 -6.75 -4.11 7.99
C SER A 17 -5.72 -3.02 7.75
N ALA A 18 -4.67 -3.35 7.00
CA ALA A 18 -3.81 -2.36 6.41
C ALA A 18 -4.72 -1.53 5.51
N LEU A 19 -5.22 -0.42 6.05
CA LEU A 19 -5.89 0.60 5.27
C LEU A 19 -4.79 1.18 4.39
N ALA A 20 -4.93 0.94 3.10
CA ALA A 20 -4.19 1.67 2.11
C ALA A 20 -5.03 2.83 1.66
N ASN A 21 -4.35 3.92 1.38
CA ASN A 21 -4.89 5.23 1.60
C ASN A 21 -4.45 6.11 0.43
N LEU A 22 -4.50 5.61 -0.81
CA LEU A 22 -4.34 6.49 -1.96
C LEU A 22 -5.37 7.64 -1.82
N GLY A 23 -4.88 8.88 -1.77
CA GLY A 23 -5.67 10.08 -1.44
C GLY A 23 -5.91 10.34 0.07
N GLY A 24 -5.30 9.58 0.96
CA GLY A 24 -5.33 9.73 2.40
C GLY A 24 -4.19 10.58 2.94
N SER A 25 -4.41 11.20 4.09
CA SER A 25 -3.45 12.10 4.75
C SER A 25 -2.35 11.34 5.50
N ASP A 26 -1.22 12.02 5.71
CA ASP A 26 -0.05 11.51 6.46
C ASP A 26 -0.46 10.87 7.80
N ASP A 27 -1.24 11.59 8.62
CA ASP A 27 -1.73 11.13 9.93
C ASP A 27 -2.49 9.79 9.88
N LYS A 28 -3.24 9.52 8.80
CA LYS A 28 -4.01 8.27 8.64
C LYS A 28 -3.12 7.11 8.21
N ILE A 29 -2.02 7.41 7.52
CA ILE A 29 -1.07 6.43 6.99
C ILE A 29 -0.09 6.01 8.07
N GLU A 30 0.41 6.93 8.88
CA GLU A 30 1.38 6.64 9.94
C GLU A 30 0.84 5.60 10.94
N ASP A 31 -0.41 5.75 11.40
CA ASP A 31 -1.09 4.78 12.27
C ASP A 31 -1.22 3.38 11.63
N SER A 32 -1.24 3.31 10.30
CA SER A 32 -1.48 2.08 9.54
C SER A 32 -0.19 1.34 9.18
N TYR A 33 0.90 2.06 8.86
CA TYR A 33 2.07 1.52 8.17
C TYR A 33 3.29 1.27 9.06
N GLY A 34 3.19 1.61 10.34
CA GLY A 34 4.17 1.21 11.35
C GLY A 34 5.36 2.16 11.43
N ASN A 35 6.56 1.61 11.60
CA ASN A 35 7.72 2.42 11.95
C ASN A 35 8.21 3.22 10.74
N LEU A 36 8.33 4.55 10.89
CA LEU A 36 9.02 5.41 9.93
C LEU A 36 10.52 5.05 9.90
N ILE A 37 11.03 4.78 8.70
CA ILE A 37 12.44 4.45 8.46
C ILE A 37 13.15 5.65 7.86
N GLU A 38 12.58 6.24 6.82
CA GLU A 38 13.14 7.39 6.11
C GLU A 38 12.04 8.38 5.72
N ARG A 39 12.37 9.67 5.72
CA ARG A 39 11.53 10.77 5.24
C ARG A 39 12.38 11.76 4.48
N HIS A 40 11.97 12.10 3.26
CA HIS A 40 12.65 13.08 2.42
C HIS A 40 11.66 14.06 1.80
N LEU A 41 11.92 15.36 1.97
CA LEU A 41 11.32 16.40 1.15
C LEU A 41 12.06 16.45 -0.19
N LEU A 42 11.32 16.32 -1.29
CA LEU A 42 11.85 16.36 -2.64
C LEU A 42 11.81 17.79 -3.20
N ASP A 43 12.62 18.05 -4.22
CA ASP A 43 12.75 19.38 -4.82
C ASP A 43 11.46 19.91 -5.45
N ASP A 44 10.54 19.00 -5.82
CA ASP A 44 9.21 19.33 -6.34
C ASP A 44 8.16 19.62 -5.25
N GLY A 45 8.59 19.64 -3.98
CA GLY A 45 7.75 19.88 -2.82
C GLY A 45 6.95 18.65 -2.35
N THR A 46 7.08 17.51 -3.01
CA THR A 46 6.50 16.26 -2.52
C THR A 46 7.31 15.67 -1.37
N VAL A 47 6.68 14.87 -0.53
CA VAL A 47 7.35 14.17 0.58
C VAL A 47 7.33 12.69 0.31
N SER A 48 8.50 12.05 0.30
CA SER A 48 8.60 10.59 0.29
C SER A 48 8.84 10.06 1.69
N ILE A 49 8.12 8.99 2.05
CA ILE A 49 8.27 8.32 3.34
C ILE A 49 8.36 6.82 3.12
N LEU A 50 9.33 6.19 3.78
CA LEU A 50 9.47 4.74 3.83
C LEU A 50 9.10 4.27 5.23
N TYR A 51 8.10 3.40 5.32
CA TYR A 51 7.70 2.71 6.55
C TYR A 51 8.04 1.22 6.48
N HIS A 52 8.20 0.64 7.66
CA HIS A 52 8.39 -0.79 7.85
C HIS A 52 7.37 -1.34 8.86
N LYS A 53 6.68 -2.41 8.44
CA LYS A 53 5.78 -3.17 9.32
C LYS A 53 5.75 -4.63 8.93
N ASP A 54 5.98 -5.47 9.94
CA ASP A 54 6.08 -6.92 9.82
C ASP A 54 7.11 -7.36 8.76
N ARG A 55 6.62 -7.87 7.62
CA ARG A 55 7.45 -8.34 6.50
C ARG A 55 7.48 -7.37 5.33
N TYR A 56 6.87 -6.20 5.45
CA TYR A 56 6.63 -5.29 4.34
C TYR A 56 7.35 -3.96 4.50
N LEU A 57 7.75 -3.41 3.36
CA LEU A 57 8.11 -2.01 3.18
C LEU A 57 6.96 -1.30 2.48
N TYR A 58 6.62 -0.13 3.00
CA TYR A 58 5.61 0.77 2.46
C TYR A 58 6.31 2.06 2.08
N PHE A 59 6.44 2.35 0.79
CA PHE A 59 6.98 3.63 0.32
C PHE A 59 5.83 4.48 -0.19
N VAL A 60 5.68 5.68 0.34
CA VAL A 60 4.57 6.59 0.01
C VAL A 60 5.12 7.93 -0.44
N ILE A 61 4.60 8.48 -1.53
CA ILE A 61 4.80 9.88 -1.92
C ILE A 61 3.53 10.65 -1.59
N PHE A 62 3.70 11.74 -0.87
CA PHE A 62 2.67 12.71 -0.54
C PHE A 62 2.84 13.97 -1.37
N ALA A 63 1.75 14.44 -1.97
CA ALA A 63 1.64 15.79 -2.53
C ALA A 63 0.53 16.53 -1.79
N GLU A 64 0.82 17.76 -1.34
CA GLU A 64 -0.14 18.56 -0.56
C GLU A 64 -0.69 17.81 0.68
N GLY A 65 0.13 16.94 1.28
CA GLY A 65 -0.25 16.13 2.44
C GLY A 65 -1.12 14.91 2.14
N LEU A 66 -1.40 14.62 0.86
CA LEU A 66 -2.19 13.47 0.41
C LEU A 66 -1.31 12.45 -0.31
N SER A 67 -1.50 11.16 -0.03
CA SER A 67 -0.81 10.07 -0.73
C SER A 67 -1.20 10.04 -2.21
N VAL A 68 -0.21 10.15 -3.09
CA VAL A 68 -0.38 10.14 -4.56
C VAL A 68 0.26 8.93 -5.23
N LEU A 69 1.20 8.28 -4.53
CA LEU A 69 1.85 7.06 -4.98
C LEU A 69 2.22 6.22 -3.77
N GLU A 70 1.91 4.92 -3.84
CA GLU A 70 2.26 3.95 -2.82
C GLU A 70 2.95 2.75 -3.45
N ARG A 71 3.99 2.23 -2.78
CA ARG A 71 4.69 1.01 -3.17
C ARG A 71 4.74 0.03 -2.02
N TYR A 72 4.50 -1.23 -2.34
CA TYR A 72 4.51 -2.34 -1.40
C TYR A 72 5.47 -3.41 -1.87
N SER A 73 6.32 -3.88 -0.96
CA SER A 73 7.25 -4.97 -1.23
C SER A 73 7.59 -5.71 0.05
N HIS A 74 8.11 -6.93 -0.07
CA HIS A 74 8.68 -7.62 1.08
C HIS A 74 10.05 -7.05 1.43
N VAL A 75 10.37 -6.96 2.73
CA VAL A 75 11.70 -6.56 3.25
C VAL A 75 12.80 -7.48 2.72
N LYS A 76 12.51 -8.80 2.62
CA LYS A 76 13.45 -9.81 2.10
C LYS A 76 13.56 -9.85 0.57
N GLY A 77 12.75 -9.06 -0.15
CA GLY A 77 12.77 -9.02 -1.61
C GLY A 77 12.14 -10.24 -2.29
N THR A 78 11.44 -11.08 -1.54
CA THR A 78 10.62 -12.17 -2.08
C THR A 78 9.35 -11.63 -2.74
N ASP A 79 8.82 -12.36 -3.72
CA ASP A 79 7.57 -11.98 -4.38
C ASP A 79 6.39 -11.79 -3.42
N LEU A 80 5.50 -10.87 -3.77
CA LEU A 80 4.17 -10.78 -3.19
C LEU A 80 3.29 -11.88 -3.77
N SER A 81 2.59 -12.60 -2.91
CA SER A 81 1.55 -13.53 -3.32
C SER A 81 0.35 -12.80 -3.92
N GLU A 82 -0.45 -13.51 -4.72
CA GLU A 82 -1.73 -13.01 -5.25
C GLU A 82 -2.63 -12.42 -4.17
N LYS A 83 -2.68 -13.08 -3.02
CA LYS A 83 -3.50 -12.65 -1.87
C LYS A 83 -3.00 -11.32 -1.31
N GLU A 84 -1.69 -11.11 -1.27
CA GLU A 84 -1.09 -9.85 -0.80
C GLU A 84 -1.33 -8.73 -1.80
N ILE A 85 -1.12 -8.97 -3.09
CA ILE A 85 -1.42 -8.01 -4.16
C ILE A 85 -2.89 -7.61 -4.10
N ALA A 86 -3.82 -8.58 -4.07
CA ALA A 86 -5.25 -8.32 -3.99
C ALA A 86 -5.65 -7.54 -2.73
N ARG A 87 -4.98 -7.80 -1.58
CA ARG A 87 -5.21 -7.04 -0.34
C ARG A 87 -4.78 -5.58 -0.51
N PHE A 88 -3.61 -5.31 -1.06
CA PHE A 88 -3.14 -3.94 -1.28
C PHE A 88 -3.99 -3.19 -2.30
N LEU A 89 -4.40 -3.84 -3.38
CA LEU A 89 -5.34 -3.27 -4.34
C LEU A 89 -6.68 -2.94 -3.66
N LYS A 90 -7.30 -3.89 -2.96
CA LYS A 90 -8.55 -3.66 -2.23
C LYS A 90 -8.45 -2.49 -1.26
N ALA A 91 -7.32 -2.34 -0.61
CA ALA A 91 -7.10 -1.26 0.32
C ALA A 91 -7.04 0.11 -0.41
N ASN A 92 -6.42 0.20 -1.59
CA ASN A 92 -6.38 1.42 -2.43
C ASN A 92 -7.58 1.61 -3.37
N ALA A 93 -8.66 0.87 -3.14
CA ALA A 93 -9.82 0.85 -4.03
C ALA A 93 -10.58 2.18 -4.04
N GLY A 94 -10.56 2.97 -2.96
CA GLY A 94 -11.29 4.24 -2.90
C GLY A 94 -12.79 4.12 -3.22
N GLY A 95 -13.39 2.95 -2.96
CA GLY A 95 -14.78 2.63 -3.31
C GLY A 95 -15.02 2.09 -4.73
N ALA A 96 -13.99 2.04 -5.58
CA ALA A 96 -14.04 1.49 -6.93
C ALA A 96 -13.51 0.04 -6.98
N THR A 97 -13.52 -0.60 -8.16
CA THR A 97 -12.95 -1.95 -8.35
C THR A 97 -11.68 -1.89 -9.19
N TRP A 98 -10.84 -2.92 -9.09
CA TRP A 98 -9.62 -3.05 -9.91
C TRP A 98 -9.86 -4.01 -11.06
N MET A 99 -9.43 -3.61 -12.25
CA MET A 99 -9.51 -4.38 -13.49
C MET A 99 -8.10 -4.74 -13.91
N SER A 100 -7.81 -6.03 -14.11
CA SER A 100 -6.51 -6.46 -14.63
C SER A 100 -6.45 -6.25 -16.14
N ASP A 101 -5.34 -5.69 -16.64
CA ASP A 101 -5.05 -5.71 -18.07
C ASP A 101 -4.35 -7.03 -18.43
N SER A 102 -5.14 -8.00 -18.92
CA SER A 102 -4.64 -9.32 -19.32
C SER A 102 -3.80 -9.30 -20.60
N LYS A 103 -3.73 -8.16 -21.31
CA LYS A 103 -2.94 -8.00 -22.54
C LYS A 103 -1.57 -7.39 -22.28
N ALA A 104 -1.34 -6.83 -21.09
CA ALA A 104 -0.06 -6.24 -20.72
C ALA A 104 1.01 -7.32 -20.49
N LYS A 105 2.24 -7.03 -20.94
CA LYS A 105 3.42 -7.88 -20.66
C LYS A 105 3.77 -7.91 -19.18
N GLU A 106 3.50 -6.80 -18.49
CA GLU A 106 3.65 -6.65 -17.05
C GLU A 106 2.30 -6.76 -16.39
N ARG A 107 2.28 -7.24 -15.14
CA ARG A 107 1.03 -7.30 -14.39
C ARG A 107 0.59 -5.89 -14.05
N ARG A 108 -0.46 -5.44 -14.74
CA ARG A 108 -1.05 -4.11 -14.63
C ARG A 108 -2.52 -4.20 -14.24
N PHE A 109 -2.95 -3.24 -13.43
CA PHE A 109 -4.33 -3.04 -13.02
C PHE A 109 -4.71 -1.59 -13.22
N GLU A 110 -5.95 -1.37 -13.60
CA GLU A 110 -6.55 -0.05 -13.67
C GLU A 110 -7.79 -0.03 -12.79
N ARG A 111 -7.99 1.07 -12.08
CA ARG A 111 -9.18 1.23 -11.25
C ARG A 111 -10.37 1.61 -12.13
N SER A 112 -11.56 1.10 -11.80
CA SER A 112 -12.77 1.25 -12.62
C SER A 112 -13.25 2.70 -12.78
N ASP A 113 -12.77 3.62 -11.96
CA ASP A 113 -13.02 5.05 -12.07
C ASP A 113 -11.99 5.78 -12.96
N HIS A 114 -11.00 5.07 -13.50
CA HIS A 114 -9.87 5.56 -14.30
C HIS A 114 -8.97 6.57 -13.58
N LYS A 115 -9.08 6.69 -12.26
CA LYS A 115 -8.32 7.67 -11.48
C LYS A 115 -7.03 7.10 -10.88
N ALA A 116 -6.84 5.78 -10.92
CA ALA A 116 -5.65 5.15 -10.40
C ALA A 116 -5.25 3.93 -11.23
N GLU A 117 -3.97 3.63 -11.21
CA GLU A 117 -3.44 2.40 -11.79
C GLU A 117 -2.47 1.73 -10.82
N ALA A 118 -2.20 0.45 -11.07
CA ALA A 118 -1.19 -0.30 -10.35
C ALA A 118 -0.37 -1.18 -11.29
N THR A 119 0.92 -1.31 -11.02
CA THR A 119 1.84 -2.18 -11.74
C THR A 119 2.64 -3.02 -10.76
N TYR A 120 2.88 -4.29 -11.10
CA TYR A 120 3.75 -5.17 -10.34
C TYR A 120 5.01 -5.46 -11.16
N THR A 121 6.11 -4.84 -10.76
CA THR A 121 7.39 -4.87 -11.49
C THR A 121 8.56 -4.99 -10.52
N ASN A 122 9.75 -5.27 -11.04
CA ASN A 122 10.97 -5.28 -10.24
C ASN A 122 11.56 -3.87 -10.16
N ILE A 123 11.68 -3.33 -8.95
CA ILE A 123 12.34 -2.05 -8.67
C ILE A 123 13.63 -2.33 -7.91
N THR A 124 14.79 -2.05 -8.51
CA THR A 124 16.11 -2.21 -7.88
C THR A 124 16.36 -3.60 -7.29
N GLY A 125 15.93 -4.67 -7.99
CA GLY A 125 16.06 -6.04 -7.54
C GLY A 125 14.91 -6.53 -6.65
N ARG A 126 13.91 -5.69 -6.37
CA ARG A 126 12.80 -5.99 -5.47
C ARG A 126 11.46 -6.02 -6.21
N PRO A 127 10.77 -7.17 -6.27
CA PRO A 127 9.39 -7.23 -6.74
C PRO A 127 8.48 -6.32 -5.92
N THR A 128 7.82 -5.39 -6.59
CA THR A 128 7.14 -4.27 -5.94
C THR A 128 5.81 -3.99 -6.66
N LEU A 129 4.73 -3.90 -5.88
CA LEU A 129 3.46 -3.37 -6.36
C LEU A 129 3.50 -1.85 -6.20
N THR A 130 3.42 -1.12 -7.30
CA THR A 130 3.25 0.35 -7.31
C THR A 130 1.79 0.65 -7.59
N VAL A 131 1.16 1.51 -6.80
CA VAL A 131 -0.18 2.05 -7.00
C VAL A 131 -0.05 3.57 -7.09
N ARG A 132 -0.62 4.20 -8.12
CA ARG A 132 -0.53 5.66 -8.29
C ARG A 132 -1.85 6.29 -8.72
N ASP A 133 -2.06 7.51 -8.27
CA ASP A 133 -3.16 8.37 -8.70
C ASP A 133 -2.80 9.02 -10.06
N LEU A 134 -3.72 8.97 -11.02
CA LEU A 134 -3.54 9.49 -12.38
C LEU A 134 -3.98 10.95 -12.52
N HIS A 135 -4.70 11.51 -11.55
CA HIS A 135 -5.21 12.88 -11.56
C HIS A 135 -4.19 13.88 -11.00
N THR A 136 -3.10 13.40 -10.43
CA THR A 136 -2.01 14.24 -9.96
C THR A 136 -1.16 14.67 -11.16
N LYS A 137 -1.34 15.91 -11.61
CA LYS A 137 -0.41 16.56 -12.54
C LYS A 137 0.95 16.67 -11.84
N GLY A 138 1.79 15.64 -11.93
CA GLY A 138 3.15 15.69 -11.38
C GLY A 138 3.91 14.36 -11.34
N ALA A 139 3.24 13.21 -11.17
CA ALA A 139 3.95 11.94 -10.96
C ALA A 139 4.30 11.18 -12.25
N SER A 140 5.30 11.71 -12.96
CA SER A 140 6.23 11.03 -13.87
C SER A 140 5.70 10.44 -15.20
N LYS A 141 6.09 11.12 -16.30
CA LYS A 141 6.71 10.48 -17.46
C LYS A 141 8.22 10.70 -17.34
N ASN A 142 8.95 9.68 -16.94
CA ASN A 142 10.36 9.52 -17.30
C ASN A 142 10.45 8.37 -18.29
#